data_AF-M2SF69-F1
#
_entry.id   AF-M2SF69-F1
#
_cell.length_a   1.000
_cell.length_b   1.000
_cell.length_c   1.000
_cell.angle_alpha   90.00
_cell.angle_beta   90.00
_cell.angle_gamma   90.00
#
_symmetry.space_group_name_H-M   'P 1'
#
loop_
_entity.id
_entity.type
_entity.pdbx_description
1 polymer ?
#
loop_
_entity_poly.entity_id
_entity_poly.type
_entity_poly.pdbx_seq_one_letter_code
_entity_poly.pdbx_strand_id
1 'polypeptide(L)' 'GNTLVKNGISKIRDNKARNIGCVMFNENDIANGFGTTACSSVEYSRISATGIVCYNQGELGEYLREEDTMMVQN' A
#
# COMPACT_ATOMS: atom_id res chain seq x y z
N GLY A 1 4.82 6.97 3.26
CA GLY A 1 5.12 6.09 4.39
C GLY A 1 3.89 5.61 5.17
N ASN A 2 2.68 6.13 4.92
CA ASN A 2 1.51 5.76 5.73
C ASN A 2 0.85 4.45 5.28
N THR A 3 0.25 3.75 6.23
CA THR A 3 -0.68 2.65 6.01
C THR A 3 -1.93 3.14 5.26
N LEU A 4 -2.45 2.30 4.35
CA LEU A 4 -3.57 2.64 3.49
C LEU A 4 -4.92 2.37 4.15
N VAL A 5 -5.84 3.32 4.00
CA VAL A 5 -7.24 3.21 4.46
C VAL A 5 -8.20 3.22 3.28
N LYS A 6 -9.40 2.65 3.45
CA LYS A 6 -10.38 2.44 2.37
C LYS A 6 -10.72 3.69 1.56
N ASN A 7 -10.81 4.85 2.20
CA ASN A 7 -11.11 6.11 1.50
C ASN A 7 -10.06 6.50 0.44
N GLY A 8 -8.82 6.00 0.56
CA GLY A 8 -7.74 6.25 -0.39
C GLY A 8 -7.56 5.17 -1.45
N ILE A 9 -8.50 4.23 -1.58
CA ILE A 9 -8.37 3.05 -2.44
C ILE A 9 -9.49 3.02 -3.48
N SER A 10 -9.11 3.11 -4.75
CA SER A 10 -10.04 3.02 -5.88
C SER A 10 -10.50 1.59 -6.14
N LYS A 11 -9.56 0.64 -6.15
CA LYS A 11 -9.79 -0.77 -6.42
C LYS A 11 -8.80 -1.65 -5.65
N ILE A 12 -9.20 -2.88 -5.41
CA ILE A 12 -8.35 -3.94 -4.89
C ILE A 12 -8.57 -5.19 -5.72
N ARG A 13 -7.57 -6.07 -5.79
CA ARG A 13 -7.71 -7.36 -6.49
C ARG A 13 -8.81 -8.20 -5.86
N ASP A 14 -9.51 -9.03 -6.65
CA ASP A 14 -10.47 -9.98 -6.09
C ASP A 14 -9.79 -11.18 -5.42
N ASN A 15 -10.54 -11.89 -4.57
CA ASN A 15 -10.12 -13.13 -3.91
C ASN A 15 -8.77 -13.09 -3.14
N LYS A 16 -8.34 -11.92 -2.62
CA LYS A 16 -7.26 -11.88 -1.62
C LYS A 16 -7.73 -12.29 -0.23
N ALA A 17 -6.86 -12.99 0.47
CA ALA A 17 -6.89 -13.21 1.90
C ALA A 17 -6.25 -12.02 2.65
N ARG A 18 -6.33 -12.05 3.99
CA ARG A 18 -5.59 -11.15 4.87
C ARG A 18 -4.13 -11.62 5.00
N ASN A 19 -3.22 -10.72 5.36
CA ASN A 19 -1.81 -10.99 5.65
C ASN A 19 -1.01 -11.55 4.46
N ILE A 20 -1.49 -11.36 3.24
CA ILE A 20 -0.73 -11.65 2.02
C ILE A 20 -0.03 -10.39 1.54
N GLY A 21 1.17 -10.58 0.99
CA GLY A 21 1.92 -9.52 0.31
C GLY A 21 1.16 -9.00 -0.91
N CYS A 22 1.24 -7.69 -1.14
CA CYS A 22 0.65 -7.03 -2.28
C CYS A 22 1.56 -5.91 -2.83
N VAL A 23 1.30 -5.56 -4.08
CA VAL A 23 1.92 -4.41 -4.76
C VAL A 23 0.87 -3.31 -4.86
N MET A 24 1.29 -2.09 -4.54
CA MET A 24 0.47 -0.88 -4.63
C MET A 24 0.70 -0.22 -5.99
N PHE A 25 -0.38 0.25 -6.60
CA PHE A 25 -0.37 0.93 -7.90
C PHE A 25 -1.05 2.29 -7.77
N ASN A 26 -0.54 3.28 -8.51
CA ASN A 26 -1.25 4.54 -8.69
C ASN A 26 -2.31 4.45 -9.82
N GLU A 27 -2.99 5.55 -10.10
CA GLU A 27 -4.07 5.61 -11.10
C GLU A 27 -3.60 5.40 -12.55
N ASN A 28 -2.29 5.51 -12.81
CA ASN A 28 -1.67 5.24 -14.10
C ASN A 28 -1.12 3.80 -14.20
N ASP A 29 -1.55 2.91 -13.30
CA ASP A 29 -1.09 1.52 -13.17
C ASP A 29 0.46 1.39 -13.00
N ILE A 30 1.10 2.41 -12.40
CA ILE A 30 2.52 2.35 -12.04
C ILE A 30 2.65 1.77 -10.64
N ALA A 31 3.42 0.69 -10.50
CA ALA A 31 3.76 0.11 -9.22
C ALA A 31 4.61 1.09 -8.41
N ASN A 32 4.16 1.43 -7.19
CA ASN A 32 4.81 2.46 -6.38
C ASN A 32 5.16 2.03 -4.95
N GLY A 33 4.82 0.81 -4.56
CA GLY A 33 5.26 0.26 -3.29
C GLY A 33 4.78 -1.16 -3.02
N PHE A 34 5.21 -1.68 -1.87
CA PHE A 34 4.87 -2.98 -1.35
C PHE A 34 4.13 -2.87 -0.03
N GLY A 35 3.25 -3.82 0.23
CA GLY A 35 2.50 -3.86 1.47
C GLY A 35 1.98 -5.24 1.82
N THR A 36 1.30 -5.31 2.95
CA THR A 36 0.62 -6.52 3.43
C THR A 36 -0.86 -6.20 3.63
N THR A 37 -1.73 -7.00 3.03
CA THR A 37 -3.19 -6.86 3.14
C THR A 37 -3.66 -6.92 4.60
N ALA A 38 -4.42 -5.92 5.04
CA ALA A 38 -5.00 -5.86 6.39
C ALA A 38 -6.42 -6.44 6.45
N CYS A 39 -7.06 -6.63 5.29
CA CYS A 39 -8.38 -7.23 5.15
C CYS A 39 -8.47 -8.11 3.90
N SER A 40 -9.35 -9.11 3.94
CA SER A 40 -9.74 -9.92 2.79
C SER A 40 -10.70 -9.15 1.86
N SER A 41 -10.99 -9.75 0.70
CA SER A 41 -11.96 -9.20 -0.26
C SER A 41 -13.37 -9.07 0.31
N VAL A 42 -13.78 -10.03 1.13
CA VAL A 42 -15.11 -10.03 1.76
C VAL A 42 -15.20 -8.97 2.84
N GLU A 43 -14.13 -8.76 3.61
CA GLU A 43 -14.09 -7.75 4.66
C GLU A 43 -14.06 -6.33 4.08
N TYR A 44 -13.33 -6.11 2.97
CA TYR A 44 -13.19 -4.79 2.37
C TYR A 44 -14.53 -4.11 2.03
N SER A 45 -15.52 -4.88 1.57
CA SER A 45 -16.85 -4.31 1.28
C SER A 45 -17.55 -3.79 2.55
N ARG A 46 -17.20 -4.31 3.72
CA ARG A 46 -17.85 -4.06 5.01
C ARG A 46 -17.13 -3.07 5.92
N ILE A 47 -15.81 -2.88 5.75
CA ILE A 47 -15.06 -1.94 6.59
C ILE A 47 -15.46 -0.48 6.32
N SER A 48 -15.31 0.37 7.35
CA SER A 48 -15.55 1.81 7.26
C SER A 48 -14.56 2.51 6.33
N ALA A 49 -14.84 3.76 5.95
CA ALA A 49 -13.94 4.57 5.11
C ALA A 49 -12.53 4.75 5.71
N THR A 50 -12.41 4.74 7.04
CA THR A 50 -11.14 4.84 7.77
C THR A 50 -10.52 3.49 8.11
N GLY A 51 -11.19 2.38 7.75
CA GLY A 51 -10.67 1.04 7.97
C GLY A 51 -9.38 0.79 7.18
N ILE A 52 -8.40 0.18 7.85
CA ILE A 52 -7.11 -0.15 7.25
C ILE A 52 -7.28 -1.27 6.22
N VAL A 53 -6.70 -1.07 5.04
CA VAL A 53 -6.77 -2.01 3.91
C VAL A 53 -5.43 -2.69 3.65
N CYS A 54 -4.33 -1.96 3.84
CA CYS A 54 -2.99 -2.46 3.57
C CYS A 54 -1.97 -1.77 4.48
N TYR A 55 -1.17 -2.56 5.17
CA TYR A 55 0.00 -2.07 5.91
C TYR A 55 1.12 -1.79 4.91
N ASN A 56 1.57 -0.54 4.86
CA ASN A 56 2.70 -0.16 4.02
C ASN A 56 3.98 -0.88 4.51
N GLN A 57 4.75 -1.47 3.60
CA GLN A 57 6.04 -2.11 3.87
C GLN A 57 7.20 -1.42 3.14
N GLY A 58 6.89 -0.46 2.25
CA GLY A 58 7.88 0.35 1.55
C GLY A 58 7.25 0.99 0.31
N GLU A 59 7.58 2.26 0.05
CA GLU A 59 7.13 2.98 -1.15
C GLU A 59 8.25 3.80 -1.78
N LEU A 60 8.14 4.08 -3.09
CA LEU A 60 9.09 4.90 -3.84
C LEU A 60 9.28 6.30 -3.24
N GLY A 61 8.25 6.86 -2.62
CA GLY A 61 8.33 8.18 -2.00
C GLY A 61 9.27 8.23 -0.79
N GLU A 62 9.58 7.10 -0.16
CA GLU A 62 10.59 7.02 0.90
C GLU A 62 11.99 7.22 0.32
N TYR A 63 12.32 6.46 -0.74
CA TYR A 63 13.56 6.64 -1.49
C TYR A 63 13.74 8.09 -1.97
N LEU A 64 12.72 8.70 -2.59
CA LEU A 64 12.84 10.06 -3.13
C LEU A 64 13.04 11.15 -2.06
N ARG A 65 12.62 10.91 -0.81
CA ARG A 65 12.80 11.86 0.30
C ARG A 65 14.13 11.67 1.00
N GLU A 66 14.62 10.43 1.02
CA GLU A 66 15.83 10.04 1.75
C GLU A 66 17.03 9.79 0.83
N GLU A 67 16.90 10.05 -0.48
CA GLU A 67 17.94 9.81 -1.49
C GLU A 67 19.29 10.41 -1.09
N ASP A 68 19.30 11.68 -0.67
CA ASP A 68 20.50 12.40 -0.23
C ASP A 68 21.16 11.78 1.01
N THR A 69 20.35 11.20 1.91
CA THR A 69 20.84 10.58 3.15
C THR A 69 21.18 9.09 3.00
N MET A 70 20.58 8.41 2.03
CA MET A 70 20.78 6.98 1.75
C MET A 70 22.02 6.75 0.87
N MET A 71 22.43 7.74 0.08
CA MET A 71 23.62 7.69 -0.76
C MET A 71 24.79 8.39 -0.06
N VAL A 72 25.48 7.70 0.86
CA VAL A 72 26.83 8.12 1.25
C VAL A 72 27.74 7.91 0.04
N GLN A 73 28.12 9.00 -0.62
CA GLN A 73 29.19 8.97 -1.62
C GLN A 73 30.50 8.60 -0.92
N ASN A 74 31.14 7.53 -1.40
CA ASN A 74 32.48 7.09 -1.00
C ASN A 74 33.52 8.21 -1.11
#